data_AF-A0A9P6ZWG0-F1
#
_entry.id   AF-A0A9P6ZWG0-F1
#
_cell.length_a   1.000
_cell.length_b   1.000
_cell.length_c   1.000
_cell.angle_alpha   90.00
_cell.angle_beta   90.00
_cell.angle_gamma   90.00
#
_symmetry.space_group_name_H-M   'P 1'
#
loop_
_entity.id
_entity.type
_entity.pdbx_description
1 polymer ?
#
loop_
_entity_poly.entity_id
_entity_poly.type
_entity_poly.pdbx_seq_one_letter_code
_entity_poly.pdbx_strand_id
1 'polypeptide(L)'
;MALSESDVPRIQHILAVALKRGSSIHQIINTLKDAIAGTYHPRGYSGDDLDIAMLAYRLGGRQLLYAFSRRLGLPSLRTLQTHHTFTSISPTIGSITTEQFDANIKTLILIPSQSTVVPRRGHSLMMDEIALEERASHHRASNSVIGLCHAHSHLVDPTLHTYDSALHIAEKLTEGLIHLGKEMSVLAVGSFGDDVIFPILAAPTCKCENAEMMISIFTLAIDRWRETGAEEHLGPIFSVATDGDSMWRAAGHSMFLKTNLPTTSRLYGTLSHMQGLNLATGDYEITLDFDLKHILKRWCTLLRTRKGMKLSNGHSITSAVLAHYLAWLPHMDESSVTKLLNPDDPQDVPRAVELMQAIIALSKFNIDTITGDVGMCADMSSIKSLGTILESLLLPFIDVTLSLQQQVTYLSRYAHLTFTFFRLYRSAFMPHVLYYDSQTMVKNVCFCIAKQQKLD
;
A
#
# COMPACT_ATOMS: atom_id res chain seq x y z
N MET A 1 1.84 50.46 21.46
CA MET A 1 2.96 49.48 21.39
C MET A 1 2.59 48.18 20.68
N ALA A 2 1.35 47.66 20.70
CA ALA A 2 0.96 46.52 19.83
C ALA A 2 0.85 46.87 18.33
N LEU A 3 0.57 48.14 17.98
CA LEU A 3 0.51 48.63 16.59
C LEU A 3 1.89 48.87 15.95
N SER A 4 2.95 49.04 16.75
CA SER A 4 4.31 49.28 16.24
C SER A 4 5.08 47.98 15.97
N GLU A 5 4.62 46.86 16.52
CA GLU A 5 5.23 45.53 16.32
C GLU A 5 4.54 44.71 15.22
N SER A 6 3.60 45.30 14.47
CA SER A 6 2.91 44.69 13.31
C SER A 6 2.17 43.37 13.56
N ASP A 7 2.13 42.86 14.79
CA ASP A 7 1.59 41.54 15.08
C ASP A 7 0.41 41.62 16.06
N VAL A 8 -0.67 42.28 15.61
CA VAL A 8 -1.99 41.95 16.12
C VAL A 8 -2.59 41.02 15.07
N PRO A 9 -2.56 39.69 15.30
CA PRO A 9 -3.16 38.74 14.38
C PRO A 9 -4.57 39.22 14.07
N ARG A 10 -4.86 39.41 12.78
CA ARG A 10 -6.22 39.60 12.25
C ARG A 10 -6.84 41.00 12.38
N ILE A 11 -6.06 42.08 12.53
CA ILE A 11 -6.59 43.46 12.34
C ILE A 11 -7.32 43.59 11.00
N GLN A 12 -6.71 43.08 9.92
CA GLN A 12 -7.30 43.12 8.59
C GLN A 12 -8.67 42.42 8.54
N HIS A 13 -8.83 41.31 9.29
CA HIS A 13 -10.09 40.58 9.39
C HIS A 13 -11.15 41.33 10.20
N ILE A 14 -10.76 41.97 11.31
CA ILE A 14 -11.66 42.83 12.10
C ILE A 14 -12.23 43.94 11.21
N LEU A 15 -11.37 44.60 10.44
CA LEU A 15 -11.77 45.63 9.49
C LEU A 15 -12.67 45.06 8.39
N ALA A 16 -12.31 43.94 7.76
CA ALA A 16 -13.10 43.31 6.71
C ALA A 16 -14.51 42.89 7.19
N VAL A 17 -14.62 42.26 8.37
CA VAL A 17 -15.90 41.86 8.96
C VAL A 17 -16.74 43.06 9.35
N ALA A 18 -16.13 44.09 9.95
CA ALA A 18 -16.86 45.27 10.39
C ALA A 18 -17.37 46.10 9.21
N LEU A 19 -16.58 46.20 8.13
CA LEU A 19 -16.99 46.82 6.86
C LEU A 19 -18.12 46.03 6.19
N LYS A 20 -18.02 44.69 6.12
CA LYS A 20 -19.08 43.83 5.57
C LYS A 20 -20.41 43.96 6.32
N ARG A 21 -20.36 44.26 7.61
CA ARG A 21 -21.54 44.47 8.47
C ARG A 21 -22.08 45.91 8.43
N GLY A 22 -21.46 46.81 7.67
CA GLY A 22 -21.85 48.24 7.65
C GLY A 22 -21.62 48.95 9.00
N SER A 23 -20.62 48.51 9.77
CA SER A 23 -20.36 49.04 11.10
C SER A 23 -19.86 50.48 11.04
N SER A 24 -20.31 51.33 11.96
CA SER A 24 -19.82 52.71 12.06
C SER A 24 -18.34 52.77 12.49
N ILE A 25 -17.65 53.86 12.15
CA ILE A 25 -16.23 54.08 12.51
C ILE A 25 -16.01 53.93 14.03
N HIS A 26 -16.93 54.44 14.85
CA HIS A 26 -16.86 54.29 16.31
C HIS A 26 -16.89 52.83 16.75
N GLN A 27 -17.73 52.01 16.11
CA GLN A 27 -17.84 50.59 16.44
C GLN A 27 -16.62 49.79 15.97
N ILE A 28 -16.03 50.14 14.82
CA ILE A 28 -14.76 49.57 14.35
C ILE A 28 -13.64 49.84 15.37
N ILE A 29 -13.52 51.11 15.82
CA ILE A 29 -12.50 51.52 16.79
C ILE A 29 -12.70 50.79 18.13
N ASN A 30 -13.94 50.68 18.62
CA ASN A 30 -14.20 49.95 19.86
C ASN A 30 -13.85 48.46 19.73
N THR A 31 -14.21 47.83 18.60
CA THR A 31 -13.86 46.42 18.35
C THR A 31 -12.35 46.19 18.28
N LEU A 32 -11.59 47.14 17.71
CA LEU A 32 -10.12 47.10 17.72
C LEU A 32 -9.54 47.28 19.12
N LYS A 33 -10.09 48.19 19.92
CA LYS A 33 -9.68 48.38 21.32
C LYS A 33 -9.95 47.12 22.14
N ASP A 34 -11.12 46.50 21.97
CA ASP A 34 -11.48 45.25 22.61
C ASP A 34 -10.56 44.10 22.17
N ALA A 35 -10.16 44.07 20.90
CA ALA A 35 -9.20 43.09 20.40
C ALA A 35 -7.80 43.25 21.02
N ILE A 36 -7.31 44.49 21.11
CA ILE A 36 -6.03 44.81 21.75
C ILE A 36 -6.06 44.49 23.25
N ALA A 37 -7.21 44.71 23.92
CA ALA A 37 -7.41 44.36 25.32
C ALA A 37 -7.62 42.85 25.56
N GLY A 38 -7.67 42.03 24.50
CA GLY A 38 -7.92 40.60 24.58
C GLY A 38 -9.36 40.22 24.94
N THR A 39 -10.29 41.18 25.00
CA THR A 39 -11.72 40.95 25.29
C THR A 39 -12.50 40.52 24.05
N TYR A 40 -12.01 40.87 22.84
CA TYR A 40 -12.59 40.45 21.57
C TYR A 40 -11.61 39.61 20.75
N HIS A 41 -12.03 38.40 20.36
CA HIS A 41 -11.27 37.53 19.48
C HIS A 41 -11.97 37.44 18.11
N PRO A 42 -11.40 38.00 17.03
CA PRO A 42 -12.01 37.95 15.71
C PRO A 42 -12.28 36.50 15.28
N ARG A 43 -13.54 36.20 14.96
CA ARG A 43 -13.97 34.88 14.45
C ARG A 43 -13.95 34.89 12.92
N GLY A 44 -13.07 34.06 12.36
CA GLY A 44 -12.94 33.79 10.93
C GLY A 44 -11.51 33.42 10.58
N TYR A 45 -11.37 32.68 9.48
CA TYR A 45 -10.11 32.10 9.01
C TYR A 45 -10.02 32.28 7.50
N SER A 46 -8.85 32.65 6.99
CA SER A 46 -8.57 32.63 5.55
C SER A 46 -8.37 31.20 5.04
N GLY A 47 -8.27 31.03 3.72
CA GLY A 47 -7.81 29.77 3.13
C GLY A 47 -6.43 29.39 3.64
N ASP A 48 -5.49 30.34 3.63
CA ASP A 48 -4.13 30.14 4.15
C ASP A 48 -4.11 29.71 5.62
N ASP A 49 -4.97 30.29 6.47
CA ASP A 49 -5.09 29.88 7.87
C ASP A 49 -5.50 28.40 7.98
N LEU A 50 -6.45 27.98 7.14
CA LEU A 50 -6.94 26.61 7.09
C LEU A 50 -5.86 25.65 6.57
N ASP A 51 -5.12 26.02 5.53
CA ASP A 51 -4.02 25.23 4.96
C ASP A 51 -2.86 25.07 5.95
N ILE A 52 -2.46 26.15 6.64
CA ILE A 52 -1.42 26.09 7.68
C ILE A 52 -1.88 25.22 8.85
N ALA A 53 -3.14 25.32 9.28
CA ALA A 53 -3.65 24.48 10.36
C ALA A 53 -3.75 23.00 9.93
N MET A 54 -4.11 22.74 8.67
CA MET A 54 -4.09 21.39 8.10
C MET A 54 -2.66 20.83 8.06
N LEU A 55 -1.68 21.62 7.65
CA LEU A 55 -0.27 21.23 7.67
C LEU A 55 0.21 20.93 9.09
N ALA A 56 -0.09 21.82 10.04
CA ALA A 56 0.25 21.62 11.46
C ALA A 56 -0.39 20.34 12.02
N TYR A 57 -1.64 20.07 11.65
CA TYR A 57 -2.33 18.82 12.01
C TYR A 57 -1.66 17.59 11.41
N ARG A 58 -1.25 17.64 10.14
CA ARG A 58 -0.59 16.51 9.46
C ARG A 58 0.81 16.23 9.99
N LEU A 59 1.58 17.27 10.32
CA LEU A 59 2.97 17.12 10.77
C LEU A 59 3.10 16.82 12.27
N GLY A 60 2.28 17.44 13.12
CA GLY A 60 2.40 17.31 14.58
C GLY A 60 1.12 16.88 15.29
N GLY A 61 0.10 16.44 14.54
CA GLY A 61 -1.13 15.90 15.08
C GLY A 61 -1.97 16.91 15.85
N ARG A 62 -2.87 16.37 16.68
CA ARG A 62 -3.78 17.16 17.51
C ARG A 62 -3.08 18.09 18.49
N GLN A 63 -1.94 17.65 19.04
CA GLN A 63 -1.23 18.40 20.07
C GLN A 63 -0.56 19.66 19.49
N LEU A 64 0.13 19.54 18.34
CA LEU A 64 0.73 20.69 17.67
C LEU A 64 -0.36 21.65 17.18
N LEU A 65 -1.41 21.14 16.55
CA LEU A 65 -2.54 21.97 16.12
C LEU A 65 -3.16 22.71 17.31
N TYR A 66 -3.33 22.04 18.45
CA TYR A 66 -3.86 22.68 19.66
C TYR A 66 -2.95 23.81 20.15
N ALA A 67 -1.64 23.56 20.23
CA ALA A 67 -0.66 24.56 20.64
C ALA A 67 -0.67 25.79 19.70
N PHE A 68 -0.71 25.57 18.39
CA PHE A 68 -0.75 26.66 17.41
C PHE A 68 -2.11 27.36 17.35
N SER A 69 -3.21 26.64 17.56
CA SER A 69 -4.53 27.26 17.70
C SER A 69 -4.57 28.21 18.90
N ARG A 70 -3.92 27.84 20.01
CA ARG A 70 -3.82 28.69 21.21
C ARG A 70 -2.82 29.85 21.05
N ARG A 71 -1.67 29.62 20.42
CA ARG A 71 -0.58 30.61 20.36
C ARG A 71 -0.66 31.53 19.15
N LEU A 72 -0.98 30.97 17.98
CA LEU A 72 -1.00 31.67 16.69
C LEU A 72 -2.42 31.96 16.20
N GLY A 73 -3.44 31.53 16.95
CA GLY A 73 -4.84 31.73 16.58
C GLY A 73 -5.29 30.84 15.42
N LEU A 74 -4.55 29.80 15.04
CA LEU A 74 -4.93 28.92 13.93
C LEU A 74 -6.29 28.22 14.15
N PRO A 75 -6.99 27.85 13.06
CA PRO A 75 -8.19 27.03 13.11
C PRO A 75 -8.07 25.83 14.03
N SER A 76 -9.12 25.60 14.83
CA SER A 76 -9.22 24.38 15.63
C SER A 76 -9.48 23.16 14.74
N LEU A 77 -9.27 21.95 15.26
CA LEU A 77 -9.61 20.72 14.54
C LEU A 77 -11.09 20.69 14.13
N ARG A 78 -11.98 21.17 15.00
CA ARG A 78 -13.43 21.25 14.69
C ARG A 78 -13.69 22.19 13.53
N THR A 79 -12.98 23.31 13.48
CA THR A 79 -13.05 24.25 12.37
C THR A 79 -12.55 23.59 11.08
N LEU A 80 -11.39 22.92 11.13
CA LEU A 80 -10.87 22.18 9.98
C LEU A 80 -11.87 21.14 9.48
N GLN A 81 -12.46 20.34 10.36
CA GLN A 81 -13.47 19.34 10.01
C GLN A 81 -14.75 19.93 9.39
N THR A 82 -15.01 21.22 9.63
CA THR A 82 -16.15 21.93 9.03
C THR A 82 -15.80 22.48 7.65
N HIS A 83 -14.53 22.83 7.41
CA HIS A 83 -14.06 23.48 6.19
C HIS A 83 -13.33 22.54 5.21
N HIS A 84 -12.88 21.37 5.66
CA HIS A 84 -12.22 20.35 4.87
C HIS A 84 -12.87 19.00 5.07
N THR A 85 -12.90 18.23 3.99
CA THR A 85 -13.29 16.82 4.02
C THR A 85 -12.13 15.99 4.55
N PHE A 86 -12.36 15.26 5.64
CA PHE A 86 -11.43 14.24 6.11
C PHE A 86 -11.92 12.89 5.60
N THR A 87 -11.03 12.13 4.98
CA THR A 87 -11.28 10.73 4.64
C THR A 87 -11.54 9.97 5.94
N SER A 88 -12.75 9.48 6.11
CA SER A 88 -13.17 8.72 7.29
C SER A 88 -13.81 7.43 6.83
N ILE A 89 -13.08 6.32 6.97
CA ILE A 89 -13.64 4.99 6.80
C ILE A 89 -14.43 4.60 8.05
N SER A 90 -15.61 4.02 7.87
CA SER A 90 -16.31 3.41 8.99
C SER A 90 -15.69 2.05 9.29
N PRO A 91 -15.21 1.78 10.52
CA PRO A 91 -14.67 0.49 10.87
C PRO A 91 -15.78 -0.56 10.83
N THR A 92 -15.45 -1.79 10.43
CA THR A 92 -16.39 -2.90 10.44
C THR A 92 -16.81 -3.22 11.87
N ILE A 93 -18.11 -3.21 12.11
CA ILE A 93 -18.75 -3.63 13.35
C ILE A 93 -19.50 -4.92 13.05
N GLY A 94 -19.11 -6.01 13.70
CA GLY A 94 -19.71 -7.30 13.40
C GLY A 94 -19.13 -7.94 12.14
N SER A 95 -19.95 -8.69 11.42
CA SER A 95 -19.58 -9.30 10.15
C SER A 95 -19.41 -8.26 9.04
N ILE A 96 -18.60 -8.60 8.04
CA ILE A 96 -18.48 -7.79 6.82
C ILE A 96 -19.79 -7.90 6.03
N THR A 97 -20.41 -6.77 5.69
CA THR A 97 -21.68 -6.73 4.94
C THR A 97 -21.58 -5.89 3.66
N THR A 98 -22.56 -6.08 2.77
CA THR A 98 -22.78 -5.29 1.55
C THR A 98 -22.94 -3.80 1.86
N GLU A 99 -23.73 -3.46 2.88
CA GLU A 99 -24.06 -2.09 3.23
C GLU A 99 -22.83 -1.31 3.69
N GLN A 100 -21.88 -1.99 4.33
CA GLN A 100 -20.63 -1.39 4.79
C GLN A 100 -19.75 -0.95 3.61
N PHE A 101 -19.61 -1.82 2.60
CA PHE A 101 -18.89 -1.49 1.37
C PHE A 101 -19.60 -0.36 0.62
N ASP A 102 -20.91 -0.45 0.43
CA ASP A 102 -21.71 0.57 -0.23
C ASP A 102 -21.56 1.93 0.44
N ALA A 103 -21.65 1.99 1.77
CA ALA A 103 -21.50 3.21 2.53
C ALA A 103 -20.10 3.81 2.37
N ASN A 104 -19.05 3.00 2.47
CA ASN A 104 -17.67 3.46 2.32
C ASN A 104 -17.40 3.94 0.89
N ILE A 105 -17.79 3.18 -0.14
CA ILE A 105 -17.62 3.56 -1.55
C ILE A 105 -18.39 4.85 -1.85
N LYS A 106 -19.65 4.97 -1.43
CA LYS A 106 -20.44 6.19 -1.65
C LYS A 106 -19.80 7.40 -0.97
N THR A 107 -19.39 7.26 0.29
CA THR A 107 -18.89 8.38 1.11
C THR A 107 -17.50 8.83 0.69
N LEU A 108 -16.61 7.89 0.35
CA LEU A 108 -15.21 8.19 0.09
C LEU A 108 -14.91 8.44 -1.39
N ILE A 109 -15.78 7.97 -2.28
CA ILE A 109 -15.54 7.99 -3.72
C ILE A 109 -16.62 8.82 -4.42
N LEU A 110 -17.86 8.35 -4.37
CA LEU A 110 -18.90 8.91 -5.24
C LEU A 110 -19.33 10.32 -4.82
N ILE A 111 -19.50 10.58 -3.52
CA ILE A 111 -19.92 11.90 -3.03
C ILE A 111 -18.85 12.98 -3.30
N PRO A 112 -17.57 12.77 -2.95
CA PRO A 112 -16.53 13.76 -3.24
C PRO A 112 -16.38 14.04 -4.74
N SER A 113 -16.49 13.01 -5.58
CA SER A 113 -16.26 13.11 -7.02
C SER A 113 -17.44 13.65 -7.83
N GLN A 114 -18.62 13.86 -7.23
CA GLN A 114 -19.78 14.46 -7.91
C GLN A 114 -19.52 15.86 -8.50
N SER A 115 -18.53 16.59 -7.96
CA SER A 115 -18.21 17.96 -8.36
C SER A 115 -17.05 18.06 -9.38
N THR A 116 -16.39 16.94 -9.70
CA THR A 116 -15.18 16.91 -10.51
C THR A 116 -15.24 15.77 -11.53
N VAL A 117 -15.03 16.05 -12.81
CA VAL A 117 -14.88 15.00 -13.82
C VAL A 117 -13.55 14.30 -13.57
N VAL A 118 -13.60 13.08 -13.00
CA VAL A 118 -12.41 12.25 -12.80
C VAL A 118 -12.17 11.44 -14.08
N PRO A 119 -10.96 11.47 -14.66
CA PRO A 119 -10.65 10.63 -15.81
C PRO A 119 -10.77 9.16 -15.42
N ARG A 120 -11.41 8.35 -16.29
CA ARG A 120 -11.51 6.91 -16.06
C ARG A 120 -10.14 6.27 -16.18
N ARG A 121 -9.78 5.40 -15.24
CA ARG A 121 -8.48 4.72 -15.17
C ARG A 121 -8.62 3.29 -14.69
N GLY A 122 -7.60 2.48 -14.91
CA GLY A 122 -7.48 1.19 -14.22
C GLY A 122 -7.31 1.38 -12.72
N HIS A 123 -7.75 0.41 -11.94
CA HIS A 123 -7.59 0.40 -10.48
C HIS A 123 -7.01 -0.93 -10.00
N SER A 124 -6.30 -0.90 -8.87
CA SER A 124 -5.85 -2.08 -8.15
C SER A 124 -6.51 -2.14 -6.78
N LEU A 125 -7.09 -3.30 -6.45
CA LEU A 125 -7.60 -3.60 -5.13
C LEU A 125 -6.45 -4.14 -4.27
N MET A 126 -6.04 -3.37 -3.27
CA MET A 126 -4.90 -3.67 -2.41
C MET A 126 -5.38 -4.06 -1.02
N MET A 127 -4.77 -5.10 -0.45
CA MET A 127 -5.08 -5.56 0.89
C MET A 127 -3.82 -5.74 1.71
N ASP A 128 -3.87 -5.30 2.97
CA ASP A 128 -2.83 -5.56 3.96
C ASP A 128 -3.43 -5.60 5.37
N GLU A 129 -2.65 -6.06 6.35
CA GLU A 129 -3.03 -6.17 7.74
C GLU A 129 -2.20 -5.22 8.61
N ILE A 130 -2.86 -4.56 9.57
CA ILE A 130 -2.21 -3.65 10.51
C ILE A 130 -2.40 -4.18 11.93
N ALA A 131 -1.31 -4.32 12.68
CA ALA A 131 -1.37 -4.74 14.08
C ALA A 131 -2.26 -3.80 14.92
N LEU A 132 -3.12 -4.41 15.74
CA LEU A 132 -3.99 -3.70 16.68
C LEU A 132 -3.57 -3.97 18.12
N GLU A 133 -3.94 -3.05 19.02
CA GLU A 133 -4.08 -3.38 20.43
C GLU A 133 -5.35 -4.23 20.59
N GLU A 134 -5.22 -5.43 21.17
CA GLU A 134 -6.35 -6.34 21.41
C GLU A 134 -7.30 -5.74 22.46
N ARG A 135 -8.22 -4.89 22.00
CA ARG A 135 -9.09 -4.10 22.86
C ARG A 135 -10.46 -3.83 22.24
N ALA A 136 -11.50 -4.04 23.05
CA ALA A 136 -12.84 -3.55 22.75
C ALA A 136 -12.98 -2.06 23.09
N SER A 137 -13.68 -1.30 22.25
CA SER A 137 -13.97 0.11 22.47
C SER A 137 -15.40 0.46 22.08
N HIS A 138 -15.89 1.63 22.53
CA HIS A 138 -17.24 2.10 22.23
C HIS A 138 -17.24 3.02 21.01
N HIS A 139 -18.00 2.66 19.99
CA HIS A 139 -18.27 3.49 18.83
C HIS A 139 -19.56 4.28 19.05
N ARG A 140 -19.41 5.56 19.38
CA ARG A 140 -20.53 6.44 19.76
C ARG A 140 -21.58 6.62 18.67
N ALA A 141 -21.19 6.66 17.39
CA ALA A 141 -22.10 6.98 16.31
C ALA A 141 -23.14 5.88 16.06
N SER A 142 -22.76 4.62 16.24
CA SER A 142 -23.67 3.46 16.12
C SER A 142 -24.13 2.91 17.48
N ASN A 143 -23.60 3.46 18.58
CA ASN A 143 -23.75 2.93 19.93
C ASN A 143 -23.39 1.42 20.01
N SER A 144 -22.26 1.04 19.42
CA SER A 144 -21.83 -0.36 19.32
C SER A 144 -20.43 -0.58 19.90
N VAL A 145 -20.11 -1.83 20.21
CA VAL A 145 -18.75 -2.28 20.53
C VAL A 145 -17.96 -2.51 19.25
N ILE A 146 -16.79 -1.87 19.14
CA ILE A 146 -15.78 -2.09 18.09
C ILE A 146 -14.59 -2.86 18.64
N GLY A 147 -13.78 -3.42 17.74
CA GLY A 147 -12.58 -4.18 18.09
C GLY A 147 -12.83 -5.69 18.24
N LEU A 148 -14.05 -6.16 17.97
CA LEU A 148 -14.36 -7.58 17.83
C LEU A 148 -13.94 -8.06 16.44
N CYS A 149 -13.40 -9.28 16.33
CA CYS A 149 -13.03 -9.85 15.05
C CYS A 149 -14.25 -10.14 14.17
N HIS A 150 -14.17 -9.79 12.89
CA HIS A 150 -15.29 -9.88 11.97
C HIS A 150 -15.74 -11.34 11.71
N ALA A 151 -14.85 -12.30 11.89
CA ALA A 151 -15.11 -13.72 11.68
C ALA A 151 -16.11 -14.30 12.69
N HIS A 152 -16.00 -13.90 13.96
CA HIS A 152 -16.77 -14.51 15.07
C HIS A 152 -17.81 -13.58 15.68
N SER A 153 -17.73 -12.28 15.39
CA SER A 153 -18.64 -11.28 15.96
C SER A 153 -20.12 -11.49 15.64
N HIS A 154 -20.46 -12.31 14.64
CA HIS A 154 -21.86 -12.67 14.32
C HIS A 154 -22.58 -13.42 15.45
N LEU A 155 -21.84 -13.96 16.42
CA LEU A 155 -22.40 -14.68 17.56
C LEU A 155 -22.99 -13.76 18.64
N VAL A 156 -22.83 -12.44 18.49
CA VAL A 156 -23.36 -11.43 19.41
C VAL A 156 -23.95 -10.26 18.63
N ASP A 157 -24.90 -9.56 19.24
CA ASP A 157 -25.26 -8.22 18.78
C ASP A 157 -24.24 -7.22 19.34
N PRO A 158 -23.45 -6.54 18.49
CA PRO A 158 -22.46 -5.57 18.96
C PRO A 158 -23.10 -4.27 19.48
N THR A 159 -24.41 -4.06 19.32
CA THR A 159 -25.11 -2.84 19.72
C THR A 159 -25.44 -2.84 21.21
N LEU A 160 -25.12 -1.72 21.89
CA LEU A 160 -25.33 -1.58 23.33
C LEU A 160 -26.73 -1.03 23.62
N HIS A 161 -27.73 -1.92 23.58
CA HIS A 161 -29.11 -1.56 23.94
C HIS A 161 -29.30 -1.42 25.45
N THR A 162 -28.70 -2.31 26.23
CA THR A 162 -28.79 -2.34 27.70
C THR A 162 -27.44 -2.71 28.33
N TYR A 163 -27.37 -2.67 29.66
CA TYR A 163 -26.23 -3.21 30.40
C TYR A 163 -26.02 -4.71 30.12
N ASP A 164 -27.12 -5.47 29.99
CA ASP A 164 -27.05 -6.91 29.72
C ASP A 164 -26.46 -7.21 28.34
N SER A 165 -26.67 -6.33 27.34
CA SER A 165 -25.98 -6.43 26.04
C SER A 165 -24.45 -6.40 26.21
N ALA A 166 -23.94 -5.50 27.05
CA ALA A 166 -22.51 -5.41 27.32
C ALA A 166 -21.99 -6.62 28.09
N LEU A 167 -22.76 -7.11 29.07
CA LEU A 167 -22.40 -8.29 29.86
C LEU A 167 -22.34 -9.54 28.97
N HIS A 168 -23.30 -9.71 28.06
CA HIS A 168 -23.32 -10.83 27.13
C HIS A 168 -22.10 -10.87 26.21
N ILE A 169 -21.67 -9.72 25.68
CA ILE A 169 -20.44 -9.62 24.88
C ILE A 169 -19.22 -10.01 25.73
N ALA A 170 -19.14 -9.53 26.97
CA ALA A 170 -18.03 -9.84 27.88
C ALA A 170 -17.98 -11.33 28.26
N GLU A 171 -19.13 -11.96 28.52
CA GLU A 171 -19.26 -13.39 28.76
C GLU A 171 -18.76 -14.18 27.54
N LYS A 172 -19.19 -13.83 26.33
CA LYS A 172 -18.79 -14.51 25.09
C LYS A 172 -17.31 -14.36 24.77
N LEU A 173 -16.71 -13.21 25.11
CA LEU A 173 -15.24 -13.02 25.05
C LEU A 173 -14.52 -13.93 26.04
N THR A 174 -15.04 -14.04 27.27
CA THR A 174 -14.45 -14.89 28.33
C THR A 174 -14.55 -16.37 28.01
N GLU A 175 -15.66 -16.79 27.38
CA GLU A 175 -15.89 -18.14 26.87
C GLU A 175 -15.01 -18.49 25.65
N GLY A 176 -14.38 -17.50 25.01
CA GLY A 176 -13.60 -17.69 23.79
C GLY A 176 -14.45 -17.99 22.56
N LEU A 177 -15.74 -17.64 22.57
CA LEU A 177 -16.64 -17.80 21.41
C LEU A 177 -16.50 -16.65 20.42
N ILE A 178 -16.18 -15.45 20.91
CA ILE A 178 -15.80 -14.31 20.09
C ILE A 178 -14.41 -13.83 20.53
N HIS A 179 -13.69 -13.19 19.61
CA HIS A 179 -12.33 -12.72 19.85
C HIS A 179 -12.18 -11.23 19.60
N LEU A 180 -11.22 -10.62 20.28
CA LEU A 180 -10.73 -9.29 19.93
C LEU A 180 -9.89 -9.36 18.65
N GLY A 181 -9.93 -8.28 17.87
CA GLY A 181 -9.07 -8.13 16.71
C GLY A 181 -7.61 -8.00 17.14
N LYS A 182 -6.75 -8.88 16.62
CA LYS A 182 -5.29 -8.83 16.77
C LYS A 182 -4.67 -7.92 15.72
N GLU A 183 -5.26 -7.93 14.54
CA GLU A 183 -4.89 -7.06 13.44
C GLU A 183 -6.16 -6.50 12.79
N MET A 184 -6.00 -5.55 11.90
CA MET A 184 -7.05 -4.97 11.09
C MET A 184 -6.72 -5.23 9.64
N SER A 185 -7.54 -6.02 8.98
CA SER A 185 -7.52 -6.18 7.54
C SER A 185 -8.05 -4.91 6.89
N VAL A 186 -7.21 -4.25 6.10
CA VAL A 186 -7.55 -3.03 5.37
C VAL A 186 -7.58 -3.33 3.89
N LEU A 187 -8.71 -3.05 3.24
CA LEU A 187 -8.86 -3.14 1.80
C LEU A 187 -8.99 -1.73 1.24
N ALA A 188 -8.18 -1.42 0.24
CA ALA A 188 -8.20 -0.13 -0.42
C ALA A 188 -8.13 -0.28 -1.94
N VAL A 189 -8.66 0.70 -2.66
CA VAL A 189 -8.58 0.78 -4.11
C VAL A 189 -7.64 1.92 -4.48
N GLY A 190 -6.57 1.62 -5.22
CA GLY A 190 -5.66 2.63 -5.76
C GLY A 190 -5.82 2.78 -7.26
N SER A 191 -5.75 4.01 -7.75
CA SER A 191 -5.83 4.33 -9.18
C SER A 191 -4.44 4.25 -9.83
N PHE A 192 -4.34 3.72 -11.04
CA PHE A 192 -3.08 3.80 -11.79
C PHE A 192 -2.78 5.26 -12.21
N GLY A 193 -1.52 5.67 -12.07
CA GLY A 193 -1.05 7.00 -12.49
C GLY A 193 -1.51 8.17 -11.61
N ASP A 194 -2.05 7.90 -10.42
CA ASP A 194 -2.34 8.88 -9.38
C ASP A 194 -2.02 8.28 -8.02
N ASP A 195 -1.75 9.12 -7.02
CA ASP A 195 -1.45 8.69 -5.64
C ASP A 195 -2.75 8.60 -4.79
N VAL A 196 -3.91 8.53 -5.45
CA VAL A 196 -5.21 8.47 -4.79
C VAL A 196 -5.53 7.04 -4.37
N ILE A 197 -5.83 6.87 -3.08
CA ILE A 197 -6.18 5.60 -2.46
C ILE A 197 -7.52 5.75 -1.71
N PHE A 198 -8.45 4.85 -2.00
CA PHE A 198 -9.76 4.80 -1.38
C PHE A 198 -9.87 3.58 -0.47
N PRO A 199 -9.72 3.73 0.86
CA PRO A 199 -9.96 2.62 1.77
C PRO A 199 -11.45 2.28 1.76
N ILE A 200 -11.80 1.02 1.47
CA ILE A 200 -13.20 0.57 1.37
C ILE A 200 -13.57 -0.44 2.47
N LEU A 201 -12.59 -1.04 3.14
CA LEU A 201 -12.80 -1.94 4.28
C LEU A 201 -11.73 -1.70 5.35
N ALA A 202 -12.15 -1.75 6.62
CA ALA A 202 -11.28 -1.79 7.79
C ALA A 202 -11.90 -2.74 8.81
N ALA A 203 -11.53 -4.03 8.74
CA ALA A 203 -12.16 -5.10 9.49
C ALA A 203 -11.17 -5.73 10.49
N PRO A 204 -11.47 -5.74 11.81
CA PRO A 204 -10.63 -6.43 12.78
C PRO A 204 -10.62 -7.94 12.53
N THR A 205 -9.45 -8.56 12.54
CA THR A 205 -9.22 -10.01 12.34
C THR A 205 -8.60 -10.63 13.59
N CYS A 206 -8.95 -11.89 13.85
CA CYS A 206 -8.30 -12.70 14.89
C CYS A 206 -7.25 -13.68 14.35
N LYS A 207 -6.95 -13.62 13.04
CA LYS A 207 -6.11 -14.54 12.25
C LYS A 207 -6.64 -15.97 12.15
N CYS A 208 -7.94 -16.15 12.35
CA CYS A 208 -8.59 -17.45 12.20
C CYS A 208 -9.33 -17.59 10.88
N GLU A 209 -9.30 -16.55 10.04
CA GLU A 209 -9.88 -16.56 8.71
C GLU A 209 -9.16 -17.60 7.83
N ASN A 210 -9.88 -18.12 6.83
CA ASN A 210 -9.36 -19.10 5.89
C ASN A 210 -9.47 -18.59 4.45
N ALA A 211 -8.91 -19.34 3.49
CA ALA A 211 -8.93 -18.94 2.09
C ALA A 211 -10.35 -18.72 1.52
N GLU A 212 -11.37 -19.46 1.97
CA GLU A 212 -12.76 -19.31 1.50
C GLU A 212 -13.40 -17.99 1.97
N MET A 213 -13.11 -17.59 3.21
CA MET A 213 -13.52 -16.29 3.74
C MET A 213 -12.88 -15.16 2.93
N MET A 214 -11.60 -15.31 2.57
CA MET A 214 -10.89 -14.31 1.76
C MET A 214 -11.45 -14.20 0.34
N ILE A 215 -11.79 -15.34 -0.27
CA ILE A 215 -12.49 -15.35 -1.56
C ILE A 215 -13.80 -14.56 -1.45
N SER A 216 -14.56 -14.80 -0.39
CA SER A 216 -15.85 -14.12 -0.15
C SER A 216 -15.67 -12.60 0.01
N ILE A 217 -14.62 -12.15 0.72
CA ILE A 217 -14.31 -10.72 0.90
C ILE A 217 -13.94 -10.06 -0.45
N PHE A 218 -13.07 -10.68 -1.24
CA PHE A 218 -12.68 -10.13 -2.54
C PHE A 218 -13.84 -10.11 -3.54
N THR A 219 -14.63 -11.18 -3.61
CA THR A 219 -15.84 -11.22 -4.45
C THR A 219 -16.79 -10.10 -4.06
N LEU A 220 -17.07 -9.95 -2.75
CA LEU A 220 -17.94 -8.88 -2.27
C LEU A 220 -17.41 -7.49 -2.63
N ALA A 221 -16.12 -7.23 -2.45
CA ALA A 221 -15.51 -5.94 -2.79
C ALA A 221 -15.61 -5.62 -4.30
N ILE A 222 -15.31 -6.60 -5.16
CA ILE A 222 -15.38 -6.45 -6.62
C ILE A 222 -16.83 -6.23 -7.06
N ASP A 223 -17.77 -7.00 -6.53
CA ASP A 223 -19.19 -6.88 -6.88
C ASP A 223 -19.75 -5.52 -6.44
N ARG A 224 -19.44 -5.09 -5.20
CA ARG A 224 -19.89 -3.78 -4.70
C ARG A 224 -19.27 -2.62 -5.47
N TRP A 225 -18.00 -2.71 -5.90
CA TRP A 225 -17.38 -1.69 -6.75
C TRP A 225 -18.20 -1.43 -8.02
N ARG A 226 -18.75 -2.49 -8.61
CA ARG A 226 -19.52 -2.42 -9.85
C ARG A 226 -20.96 -1.99 -9.59
N GLU A 227 -21.62 -2.62 -8.63
CA GLU A 227 -23.04 -2.35 -8.33
C GLU A 227 -23.28 -0.94 -7.76
N THR A 228 -22.29 -0.35 -7.09
CA THR A 228 -22.41 1.03 -6.57
C THR A 228 -22.23 2.12 -7.63
N GLY A 229 -21.78 1.75 -8.85
CA GLY A 229 -21.48 2.71 -9.92
C GLY A 229 -20.03 3.23 -9.93
N ALA A 230 -19.15 2.70 -9.08
CA ALA A 230 -17.77 3.17 -9.00
C ALA A 230 -16.95 2.78 -10.25
N GLU A 231 -17.23 1.63 -10.87
CA GLU A 231 -16.59 1.22 -12.12
C GLU A 231 -16.93 2.13 -13.31
N GLU A 232 -18.17 2.59 -13.39
CA GLU A 232 -18.63 3.52 -14.40
C GLU A 232 -18.00 4.90 -14.18
N HIS A 233 -17.92 5.33 -12.91
CA HIS A 233 -17.44 6.65 -12.54
C HIS A 233 -15.91 6.78 -12.62
N LEU A 234 -15.17 5.83 -12.04
CA LEU A 234 -13.70 5.87 -11.94
C LEU A 234 -13.00 4.93 -12.91
N GLY A 235 -13.65 3.83 -13.29
CA GLY A 235 -13.05 2.79 -14.12
C GLY A 235 -12.92 1.44 -13.41
N PRO A 236 -12.55 0.39 -14.16
CA PRO A 236 -12.56 -0.99 -13.69
C PRO A 236 -11.39 -1.32 -12.78
N ILE A 237 -11.60 -2.33 -11.92
CA ILE A 237 -10.52 -3.01 -11.19
C ILE A 237 -9.79 -3.92 -12.18
N PHE A 238 -8.49 -3.71 -12.35
CA PHE A 238 -7.63 -4.53 -13.20
C PHE A 238 -6.94 -5.65 -12.43
N SER A 239 -6.58 -5.40 -11.17
CA SER A 239 -5.79 -6.33 -10.38
C SER A 239 -6.15 -6.34 -8.91
N VAL A 240 -5.80 -7.44 -8.23
CA VAL A 240 -5.84 -7.55 -6.77
C VAL A 240 -4.43 -7.80 -6.27
N ALA A 241 -3.91 -6.94 -5.39
CA ALA A 241 -2.55 -7.00 -4.86
C ALA A 241 -2.54 -7.43 -3.40
N THR A 242 -1.59 -8.31 -3.06
CA THR A 242 -1.41 -8.84 -1.70
C THR A 242 0.07 -8.90 -1.31
N ASP A 243 0.36 -9.00 -0.01
CA ASP A 243 1.72 -9.19 0.53
C ASP A 243 2.29 -10.61 0.31
N GLY A 244 1.44 -11.53 -0.12
CA GLY A 244 1.75 -12.94 -0.34
C GLY A 244 1.79 -13.77 0.93
N ASP A 245 0.92 -13.54 1.91
CA ASP A 245 0.63 -14.60 2.90
C ASP A 245 0.18 -15.91 2.21
N SER A 246 0.40 -17.03 2.88
CA SER A 246 -0.01 -18.35 2.41
C SER A 246 -1.51 -18.46 2.08
N MET A 247 -2.37 -17.89 2.93
CA MET A 247 -3.82 -17.93 2.75
C MET A 247 -4.25 -17.02 1.61
N TRP A 248 -3.71 -15.80 1.55
CA TRP A 248 -3.96 -14.84 0.46
C TRP A 248 -3.56 -15.41 -0.89
N ARG A 249 -2.39 -16.06 -0.95
CA ARG A 249 -1.90 -16.70 -2.17
C ARG A 249 -2.84 -17.82 -2.65
N ALA A 250 -3.33 -18.66 -1.73
CA ALA A 250 -4.25 -19.73 -2.08
C ALA A 250 -5.59 -19.19 -2.61
N ALA A 251 -6.18 -18.21 -1.92
CA ALA A 251 -7.40 -17.54 -2.35
C ALA A 251 -7.21 -16.84 -3.71
N GLY A 252 -6.16 -16.04 -3.86
CA GLY A 252 -5.84 -15.33 -5.08
C GLY A 252 -5.57 -16.25 -6.27
N HIS A 253 -4.89 -17.38 -6.06
CA HIS A 253 -4.71 -18.39 -7.09
C HIS A 253 -6.06 -18.93 -7.60
N SER A 254 -6.94 -19.32 -6.68
CA SER A 254 -8.26 -19.87 -7.01
C SER A 254 -9.14 -18.87 -7.75
N MET A 255 -9.06 -17.58 -7.40
CA MET A 255 -9.91 -16.55 -8.00
C MET A 255 -9.38 -16.03 -9.33
N PHE A 256 -8.07 -15.79 -9.44
CA PHE A 256 -7.49 -14.98 -10.51
C PHE A 256 -6.69 -15.79 -11.53
N LEU A 257 -6.62 -17.11 -11.39
CA LEU A 257 -6.07 -18.04 -12.38
C LEU A 257 -7.13 -19.10 -12.78
N LYS A 258 -8.39 -18.68 -12.94
CA LYS A 258 -9.57 -19.54 -13.12
C LYS A 258 -9.77 -19.96 -14.58
N THR A 259 -9.67 -19.03 -15.53
CA THR A 259 -9.97 -19.29 -16.95
C THR A 259 -8.87 -18.72 -17.84
N ASN A 260 -8.53 -19.41 -18.93
CA ASN A 260 -7.66 -18.82 -19.95
C ASN A 260 -8.35 -17.67 -20.65
N LEU A 261 -7.58 -16.62 -20.96
CA LEU A 261 -8.06 -15.45 -21.69
C LEU A 261 -8.76 -15.89 -23.00
N PRO A 262 -10.06 -15.57 -23.17
CA PRO A 262 -10.81 -16.02 -24.34
C PRO A 262 -10.34 -15.28 -25.60
N THR A 263 -10.45 -15.92 -26.76
CA THR A 263 -10.11 -15.31 -28.06
C THR A 263 -10.97 -14.10 -28.41
N THR A 264 -12.15 -13.97 -27.78
CA THR A 264 -13.05 -12.83 -27.90
C THR A 264 -12.64 -11.63 -27.05
N SER A 265 -11.69 -11.79 -26.11
CA SER A 265 -11.17 -10.70 -25.30
C SER A 265 -10.49 -9.64 -26.16
N ARG A 266 -10.70 -8.37 -25.82
CA ARG A 266 -9.98 -7.25 -26.46
C ARG A 266 -8.48 -7.29 -26.19
N LEU A 267 -8.05 -7.99 -25.14
CA LEU A 267 -6.64 -8.15 -24.78
C LEU A 267 -5.95 -9.27 -25.55
N TYR A 268 -6.72 -10.23 -26.09
CA TYR A 268 -6.17 -11.46 -26.65
C TYR A 268 -5.20 -11.19 -27.80
N GLY A 269 -5.55 -10.29 -28.71
CA GLY A 269 -4.71 -9.95 -29.87
C GLY A 269 -3.34 -9.38 -29.48
N THR A 270 -3.18 -8.79 -28.30
CA THR A 270 -1.89 -8.28 -27.82
C THR A 270 -1.16 -9.35 -26.99
N LEU A 271 -1.85 -9.93 -26.00
CA LEU A 271 -1.21 -10.79 -25.01
C LEU A 271 -0.91 -12.20 -25.53
N SER A 272 -1.69 -12.73 -26.47
CA SER A 272 -1.45 -14.08 -27.02
C SER A 272 -0.15 -14.20 -27.81
N HIS A 273 0.40 -13.08 -28.30
CA HIS A 273 1.69 -13.05 -28.99
C HIS A 273 2.89 -13.01 -28.03
N MET A 274 2.67 -12.82 -26.72
CA MET A 274 3.73 -12.84 -25.73
C MET A 274 4.05 -14.29 -25.33
N GLN A 275 4.97 -14.91 -26.06
CA GLN A 275 5.34 -16.31 -25.84
C GLN A 275 5.76 -16.56 -24.39
N GLY A 276 5.19 -17.61 -23.77
CA GLY A 276 5.47 -17.98 -22.39
C GLY A 276 4.68 -17.21 -21.33
N LEU A 277 3.91 -16.18 -21.71
CA LEU A 277 3.02 -15.49 -20.78
C LEU A 277 1.85 -16.40 -20.39
N ASN A 278 1.62 -16.54 -19.08
CA ASN A 278 0.43 -17.23 -18.57
C ASN A 278 -0.81 -16.35 -18.83
N LEU A 279 -1.73 -16.83 -19.66
CA LEU A 279 -2.95 -16.12 -20.06
C LEU A 279 -4.16 -16.38 -19.15
N ALA A 280 -4.03 -17.15 -18.07
CA ALA A 280 -5.14 -17.38 -17.15
C ALA A 280 -5.52 -16.08 -16.40
N THR A 281 -6.80 -15.82 -16.16
CA THR A 281 -7.28 -14.69 -15.38
C THR A 281 -8.43 -15.12 -14.48
N GLY A 282 -8.87 -14.22 -13.61
CA GLY A 282 -10.15 -14.34 -12.93
C GLY A 282 -11.31 -13.86 -13.80
N ASP A 283 -12.48 -13.80 -13.16
CA ASP A 283 -13.64 -13.15 -13.75
C ASP A 283 -13.31 -11.67 -14.05
N TYR A 284 -13.91 -11.14 -15.13
CA TYR A 284 -13.62 -9.79 -15.65
C TYR A 284 -12.16 -9.55 -16.03
N GLU A 285 -11.42 -10.62 -16.34
CA GLU A 285 -10.01 -10.58 -16.72
C GLU A 285 -9.10 -10.01 -15.61
N ILE A 286 -9.56 -10.00 -14.35
CA ILE A 286 -8.79 -9.50 -13.20
C ILE A 286 -7.58 -10.40 -12.94
N THR A 287 -6.44 -9.77 -12.66
CA THR A 287 -5.16 -10.45 -12.40
C THR A 287 -4.70 -10.32 -10.96
N LEU A 288 -4.06 -11.36 -10.42
CA LEU A 288 -3.41 -11.30 -9.12
C LEU A 288 -2.07 -10.56 -9.25
N ASP A 289 -1.73 -9.81 -8.22
CA ASP A 289 -0.44 -9.15 -8.06
C ASP A 289 0.15 -9.40 -6.67
N PHE A 290 1.47 -9.27 -6.57
CA PHE A 290 2.20 -9.35 -5.32
C PHE A 290 3.12 -8.16 -5.15
N ASP A 291 3.15 -7.61 -3.94
CA ASP A 291 3.99 -6.45 -3.64
C ASP A 291 5.47 -6.72 -3.98
N LEU A 292 6.03 -5.87 -4.84
CA LEU A 292 7.41 -5.96 -5.28
C LEU A 292 8.39 -5.93 -4.11
N LYS A 293 8.19 -5.05 -3.13
CA LYS A 293 9.08 -4.94 -1.95
C LYS A 293 9.12 -6.27 -1.20
N HIS A 294 8.01 -6.99 -1.09
CA HIS A 294 7.99 -8.33 -0.52
C HIS A 294 8.77 -9.34 -1.38
N ILE A 295 8.67 -9.26 -2.70
CA ILE A 295 9.47 -10.07 -3.63
C ILE A 295 10.97 -9.78 -3.47
N LEU A 296 11.39 -8.50 -3.40
CA LEU A 296 12.79 -8.11 -3.20
C LEU A 296 13.34 -8.62 -1.87
N LYS A 297 12.55 -8.48 -0.79
CA LYS A 297 12.89 -9.03 0.53
C LYS A 297 13.09 -10.55 0.47
N ARG A 298 12.17 -11.29 -0.14
CA ARG A 298 12.26 -12.76 -0.30
C ARG A 298 13.47 -13.19 -1.16
N TRP A 299 13.82 -12.42 -2.20
CA TRP A 299 15.06 -12.61 -2.95
C TRP A 299 16.30 -12.44 -2.07
N CYS A 300 16.35 -11.38 -1.26
CA CYS A 300 17.46 -11.17 -0.35
C CYS A 300 17.54 -12.26 0.73
N THR A 301 16.41 -12.74 1.24
CA THR A 301 16.38 -13.92 2.13
C THR A 301 17.02 -15.13 1.45
N LEU A 302 16.70 -15.40 0.18
CA LEU A 302 17.30 -16.49 -0.60
C LEU A 302 18.83 -16.32 -0.76
N LEU A 303 19.28 -15.11 -1.11
CA LEU A 303 20.71 -14.77 -1.27
C LEU A 303 21.52 -14.95 0.03
N ARG A 304 20.87 -14.75 1.18
CA ARG A 304 21.47 -14.89 2.51
C ARG A 304 21.46 -16.32 3.04
N THR A 305 20.83 -17.27 2.33
CA THR A 305 20.80 -18.66 2.80
C THR A 305 22.17 -19.32 2.74
N ARG A 306 22.46 -20.14 3.76
CA ARG A 306 23.68 -20.98 3.78
C ARG A 306 23.69 -22.04 2.68
N LYS A 307 22.51 -22.57 2.34
CA LYS A 307 22.33 -23.56 1.27
C LYS A 307 22.69 -22.99 -0.11
N GLY A 308 22.49 -21.68 -0.29
CA GLY A 308 22.69 -21.00 -1.56
C GLY A 308 21.67 -21.39 -2.63
N MET A 309 21.95 -20.95 -3.85
CA MET A 309 21.15 -21.24 -5.04
C MET A 309 22.01 -21.84 -6.16
N LYS A 310 21.44 -22.77 -6.93
CA LYS A 310 22.05 -23.33 -8.12
C LYS A 310 21.78 -22.47 -9.35
N LEU A 311 22.85 -22.15 -10.06
CA LEU A 311 22.86 -21.34 -11.28
C LEU A 311 23.67 -22.06 -12.38
N SER A 312 24.46 -21.33 -13.14
CA SER A 312 25.21 -21.78 -14.31
C SER A 312 25.95 -23.09 -14.06
N ASN A 313 25.73 -24.06 -14.94
CA ASN A 313 26.35 -25.40 -14.89
C ASN A 313 26.14 -26.14 -13.55
N GLY A 314 25.08 -25.82 -12.81
CA GLY A 314 24.75 -26.43 -11.52
C GLY A 314 25.59 -25.93 -10.34
N HIS A 315 26.42 -24.91 -10.56
CA HIS A 315 27.25 -24.30 -9.53
C HIS A 315 26.41 -23.57 -8.49
N SER A 316 26.81 -23.66 -7.22
CA SER A 316 26.02 -23.15 -6.10
C SER A 316 26.61 -21.86 -5.54
N ILE A 317 25.85 -20.77 -5.59
CA ILE A 317 26.21 -19.50 -4.99
C ILE A 317 25.60 -19.42 -3.59
N THR A 318 26.46 -19.44 -2.58
CA THR A 318 26.08 -19.32 -1.17
C THR A 318 26.35 -17.91 -0.65
N SER A 319 25.79 -17.57 0.50
CA SER A 319 26.08 -16.29 1.16
C SER A 319 27.58 -16.09 1.46
N ALA A 320 28.34 -17.16 1.73
CA ALA A 320 29.78 -17.07 1.95
C ALA A 320 30.56 -16.74 0.67
N VAL A 321 30.15 -17.33 -0.46
CA VAL A 321 30.70 -17.01 -1.78
C VAL A 321 30.41 -15.55 -2.12
N LEU A 322 29.17 -15.09 -1.91
CA LEU A 322 28.82 -13.68 -2.12
C LEU A 322 29.64 -12.76 -1.22
N ALA A 323 29.84 -13.08 0.06
CA ALA A 323 30.63 -12.27 0.98
C ALA A 323 32.07 -12.07 0.47
N HIS A 324 32.69 -13.15 -0.01
CA HIS A 324 34.06 -13.11 -0.54
C HIS A 324 34.20 -12.14 -1.72
N TYR A 325 33.30 -12.22 -2.71
CA TYR A 325 33.40 -11.41 -3.91
C TYR A 325 32.83 -9.99 -3.73
N LEU A 326 31.84 -9.78 -2.86
CA LEU A 326 31.34 -8.44 -2.56
C LEU A 326 32.43 -7.55 -1.96
N ALA A 327 33.37 -8.12 -1.20
CA ALA A 327 34.53 -7.40 -0.67
C ALA A 327 35.48 -6.87 -1.76
N TRP A 328 35.31 -7.27 -3.03
CA TRP A 328 36.10 -6.73 -4.15
C TRP A 328 35.56 -5.39 -4.66
N LEU A 329 34.36 -4.99 -4.24
CA LEU A 329 33.79 -3.71 -4.64
C LEU A 329 34.53 -2.57 -3.90
N PRO A 330 34.99 -1.51 -4.60
CA PRO A 330 35.87 -0.49 -4.02
C PRO A 330 35.25 0.32 -2.87
N HIS A 331 33.92 0.28 -2.72
CA HIS A 331 33.16 1.01 -1.71
C HIS A 331 32.69 0.11 -0.55
N MET A 332 33.11 -1.16 -0.52
CA MET A 332 32.70 -2.12 0.49
C MET A 332 33.89 -2.62 1.32
N ASP A 333 33.74 -2.63 2.63
CA ASP A 333 34.66 -3.29 3.56
C ASP A 333 33.99 -4.55 4.14
N GLU A 334 34.75 -5.38 4.86
CA GLU A 334 34.20 -6.62 5.42
C GLU A 334 33.01 -6.39 6.36
N SER A 335 33.02 -5.27 7.10
CA SER A 335 31.94 -4.86 8.00
C SER A 335 30.67 -4.52 7.23
N SER A 336 30.77 -3.76 6.14
CA SER A 336 29.63 -3.37 5.32
C SER A 336 29.03 -4.56 4.58
N VAL A 337 29.87 -5.46 4.04
CA VAL A 337 29.43 -6.73 3.46
C VAL A 337 28.68 -7.58 4.49
N THR A 338 29.22 -7.68 5.71
CA THR A 338 28.59 -8.44 6.80
C THR A 338 27.21 -7.88 7.15
N LYS A 339 27.08 -6.55 7.28
CA LYS A 339 25.79 -5.88 7.55
C LYS A 339 24.79 -6.06 6.41
N LEU A 340 25.26 -6.09 5.16
CA LEU A 340 24.40 -6.23 3.98
C LEU A 340 23.83 -7.65 3.84
N LEU A 341 24.64 -8.66 4.17
CA LEU A 341 24.25 -10.07 4.18
C LEU A 341 23.55 -10.49 5.49
N ASN A 342 23.77 -9.78 6.59
CA ASN A 342 23.17 -10.06 7.90
C ASN A 342 22.59 -8.76 8.48
N PRO A 343 21.49 -8.23 7.91
CA PRO A 343 20.89 -7.00 8.43
C PRO A 343 20.21 -7.24 9.79
N ASP A 344 20.20 -6.21 10.62
CA ASP A 344 19.48 -6.23 11.91
C ASP A 344 17.97 -6.35 11.71
N ASP A 345 17.45 -5.71 10.64
CA ASP A 345 16.06 -5.79 10.23
C ASP A 345 15.91 -6.37 8.81
N PRO A 346 15.49 -7.64 8.66
CA PRO A 346 15.18 -8.24 7.37
C PRO A 346 14.02 -7.58 6.61
N GLN A 347 13.23 -6.71 7.26
CA GLN A 347 12.14 -5.94 6.65
C GLN A 347 12.61 -4.63 5.99
N ASP A 348 13.88 -4.24 6.16
CA ASP A 348 14.47 -3.05 5.55
C ASP A 348 14.59 -3.20 4.02
N VAL A 349 13.65 -2.57 3.30
CA VAL A 349 13.59 -2.58 1.83
C VAL A 349 14.78 -1.85 1.20
N PRO A 350 15.17 -0.62 1.63
CA PRO A 350 16.41 0.01 1.17
C PRO A 350 17.63 -0.91 1.23
N ARG A 351 17.81 -1.65 2.33
CA ARG A 351 18.94 -2.58 2.47
C ARG A 351 18.86 -3.76 1.49
N ALA A 352 17.66 -4.26 1.20
CA ALA A 352 17.45 -5.28 0.19
C ALA A 352 17.83 -4.78 -1.21
N VAL A 353 17.44 -3.55 -1.56
CA VAL A 353 17.80 -2.91 -2.83
C VAL A 353 19.32 -2.73 -2.94
N GLU A 354 19.98 -2.26 -1.88
CA GLU A 354 21.43 -2.09 -1.82
C GLU A 354 22.18 -3.42 -2.08
N LEU A 355 21.74 -4.52 -1.47
CA LEU A 355 22.34 -5.85 -1.69
C LEU A 355 22.21 -6.28 -3.16
N MET A 356 21.03 -6.11 -3.75
CA MET A 356 20.81 -6.45 -5.16
C MET A 356 21.66 -5.57 -6.08
N GLN A 357 21.76 -4.27 -5.82
CA GLN A 357 22.62 -3.34 -6.57
C GLN A 357 24.10 -3.72 -6.47
N ALA A 358 24.59 -4.11 -5.29
CA ALA A 358 25.96 -4.56 -5.10
C ALA A 358 26.26 -5.82 -5.92
N ILE A 359 25.37 -6.81 -5.93
CA ILE A 359 25.52 -8.03 -6.75
C ILE A 359 25.49 -7.68 -8.25
N ILE A 360 24.62 -6.76 -8.67
CA ILE A 360 24.58 -6.27 -10.06
C ILE A 360 25.90 -5.59 -10.43
N ALA A 361 26.45 -4.73 -9.56
CA ALA A 361 27.74 -4.09 -9.79
C ALA A 361 28.88 -5.12 -9.90
N LEU A 362 28.91 -6.09 -8.99
CA LEU A 362 29.88 -7.18 -8.98
C LEU A 362 29.81 -8.02 -10.27
N SER A 363 28.61 -8.26 -10.79
CA SER A 363 28.41 -9.01 -12.04
C SER A 363 29.04 -8.36 -13.27
N LYS A 364 29.32 -7.05 -13.21
CA LYS A 364 29.93 -6.27 -14.29
C LYS A 364 31.46 -6.35 -14.29
N PHE A 365 32.05 -7.02 -13.30
CA PHE A 365 33.50 -7.23 -13.27
C PHE A 365 33.95 -8.20 -14.38
N ASN A 366 34.97 -7.77 -15.11
CA ASN A 366 35.67 -8.61 -16.07
C ASN A 366 36.81 -9.31 -15.35
N ILE A 367 36.72 -10.64 -15.32
CA ILE A 367 37.79 -11.50 -14.84
C ILE A 367 38.45 -12.09 -16.06
N ASP A 368 39.79 -12.03 -16.06
CA ASP A 368 40.60 -12.66 -17.08
C ASP A 368 40.52 -14.19 -16.91
N THR A 369 39.75 -14.82 -17.79
CA THR A 369 39.51 -16.27 -17.79
C THR A 369 40.76 -17.07 -18.17
N ILE A 370 41.83 -16.42 -18.65
CA ILE A 370 43.07 -17.08 -19.05
C ILE A 370 43.97 -17.36 -17.82
N THR A 371 43.85 -16.53 -16.77
CA THR A 371 44.71 -16.59 -15.58
C THR A 371 43.97 -16.95 -14.29
N GLY A 372 42.63 -16.95 -14.30
CA GLY A 372 41.79 -17.27 -13.14
C GLY A 372 41.73 -18.75 -12.80
N ASP A 373 41.62 -19.06 -11.50
CA ASP A 373 41.29 -20.41 -11.03
C ASP A 373 39.92 -20.87 -11.56
N VAL A 374 39.77 -22.18 -11.78
CA VAL A 374 38.54 -22.78 -12.33
C VAL A 374 37.34 -22.52 -11.42
N GLY A 375 37.54 -22.58 -10.08
CA GLY A 375 36.49 -22.29 -9.11
C GLY A 375 36.03 -20.84 -9.18
N MET A 376 36.99 -19.91 -9.23
CA MET A 376 36.71 -18.48 -9.39
C MET A 376 35.95 -18.17 -10.69
N CYS A 377 36.34 -18.80 -11.80
CA CYS A 377 35.64 -18.65 -13.07
C CYS A 377 34.18 -19.15 -12.99
N ALA A 378 33.94 -20.29 -12.31
CA ALA A 378 32.60 -20.85 -12.13
C ALA A 378 31.71 -19.99 -11.20
N ASP A 379 32.27 -19.48 -10.10
CA ASP A 379 31.60 -18.54 -9.21
C ASP A 379 31.16 -17.30 -9.97
N MET A 380 32.07 -16.71 -10.73
CA MET A 380 31.83 -15.43 -11.38
C MET A 380 30.94 -15.56 -12.62
N SER A 381 30.97 -16.70 -13.31
CA SER A 381 29.95 -17.03 -14.31
C SER A 381 28.55 -17.08 -13.69
N SER A 382 28.42 -17.69 -12.51
CA SER A 382 27.14 -17.77 -11.79
C SER A 382 26.70 -16.41 -11.24
N ILE A 383 27.62 -15.61 -10.70
CA ILE A 383 27.35 -14.22 -10.27
C ILE A 383 26.94 -13.33 -11.45
N LYS A 384 27.51 -13.53 -12.64
CA LYS A 384 27.07 -12.86 -13.87
C LYS A 384 25.63 -13.16 -14.23
N SER A 385 25.25 -14.44 -14.19
CA SER A 385 23.86 -14.86 -14.43
C SER A 385 22.92 -14.30 -13.36
N LEU A 386 23.32 -14.36 -12.08
CA LEU A 386 22.55 -13.78 -10.97
C LEU A 386 22.36 -12.28 -11.14
N GLY A 387 23.43 -11.53 -11.40
CA GLY A 387 23.39 -10.10 -11.63
C GLY A 387 22.46 -9.73 -12.77
N THR A 388 22.49 -10.50 -13.86
CA THR A 388 21.56 -10.30 -14.99
C THR A 388 20.10 -10.47 -14.56
N ILE A 389 19.79 -11.50 -13.76
CA ILE A 389 18.44 -11.75 -13.23
C ILE A 389 18.00 -10.60 -12.32
N LEU A 390 18.83 -10.22 -11.35
CA LEU A 390 18.50 -9.19 -10.37
C LEU A 390 18.36 -7.82 -11.04
N GLU A 391 19.23 -7.48 -11.99
CA GLU A 391 19.14 -6.25 -12.79
C GLU A 391 17.81 -6.18 -13.54
N SER A 392 17.40 -7.32 -14.13
CA SER A 392 16.15 -7.46 -14.85
C SER A 392 14.90 -7.31 -13.99
N LEU A 393 14.98 -7.66 -12.71
CA LEU A 393 13.89 -7.49 -11.76
C LEU A 393 13.85 -6.06 -11.20
N LEU A 394 15.01 -5.51 -10.86
CA LEU A 394 15.11 -4.31 -10.03
C LEU A 394 15.00 -3.01 -10.85
N LEU A 395 15.75 -2.90 -11.95
CA LEU A 395 15.83 -1.65 -12.72
C LEU A 395 14.46 -1.12 -13.19
N PRO A 396 13.50 -1.94 -13.62
CA PRO A 396 12.19 -1.46 -14.05
C PRO A 396 11.44 -0.59 -13.04
N PHE A 397 11.77 -0.70 -11.76
CA PHE A 397 11.05 -0.02 -10.69
C PHE A 397 11.85 1.08 -9.99
N ILE A 398 13.17 1.12 -10.17
CA ILE A 398 14.03 2.14 -9.54
C ILE A 398 14.61 3.13 -10.55
N ASP A 399 14.68 2.76 -11.82
CA ASP A 399 15.21 3.62 -12.88
C ASP A 399 14.06 4.32 -13.62
N VAL A 400 13.82 5.57 -13.23
CA VAL A 400 12.79 6.44 -13.80
C VAL A 400 13.09 6.88 -15.24
N THR A 401 14.29 6.61 -15.76
CA THR A 401 14.68 6.96 -17.14
C THR A 401 14.26 5.92 -18.17
N LEU A 402 13.90 4.71 -17.72
CA LEU A 402 13.46 3.64 -18.61
C LEU A 402 12.08 3.95 -19.21
N SER A 403 11.95 3.76 -20.52
CA SER A 403 10.65 3.75 -21.16
C SER A 403 9.84 2.51 -20.74
N LEU A 404 8.51 2.58 -20.88
CA LEU A 404 7.64 1.44 -20.59
C LEU A 404 8.04 0.18 -21.39
N GLN A 405 8.46 0.34 -22.65
CA GLN A 405 8.94 -0.76 -23.48
C GLN A 405 10.22 -1.40 -22.90
N GLN A 406 11.15 -0.58 -22.41
CA GLN A 406 12.37 -1.07 -21.77
C GLN A 406 12.04 -1.80 -20.46
N GLN A 407 11.16 -1.23 -19.62
CA GLN A 407 10.71 -1.88 -18.39
C GLN A 407 10.11 -3.27 -18.66
N VAL A 408 9.20 -3.38 -19.64
CA VAL A 408 8.60 -4.67 -20.05
C VAL A 408 9.65 -5.62 -20.60
N THR A 409 10.65 -5.13 -21.35
CA THR A 409 11.74 -5.95 -21.88
C THR A 409 12.58 -6.55 -20.75
N TYR A 410 12.93 -5.75 -19.74
CA TYR A 410 13.65 -6.22 -18.55
C TYR A 410 12.84 -7.26 -17.75
N LEU A 411 11.55 -7.02 -17.52
CA LEU A 411 10.68 -7.96 -16.81
C LEU A 411 10.45 -9.25 -17.61
N SER A 412 10.34 -9.16 -18.93
CA SER A 412 10.30 -10.33 -19.81
C SER A 412 11.59 -11.14 -19.71
N ARG A 413 12.76 -10.47 -19.75
CA ARG A 413 14.07 -11.11 -19.54
C ARG A 413 14.14 -11.78 -18.16
N TYR A 414 13.64 -11.13 -17.09
CA TYR A 414 13.53 -11.72 -15.76
C TYR A 414 12.71 -13.02 -15.78
N ALA A 415 11.50 -12.97 -16.36
CA ALA A 415 10.57 -14.09 -16.37
C ALA A 415 11.15 -15.31 -17.10
N HIS A 416 11.79 -15.10 -18.25
CA HIS A 416 12.39 -16.18 -19.05
C HIS A 416 13.63 -16.78 -18.39
N LEU A 417 14.52 -15.95 -17.82
CA LEU A 417 15.70 -16.43 -17.11
C LEU A 417 15.32 -17.25 -15.88
N THR A 418 14.43 -16.71 -15.04
CA THR A 418 13.97 -17.43 -13.84
C THR A 418 13.19 -18.69 -14.19
N PHE A 419 12.37 -18.70 -15.24
CA PHE A 419 11.76 -19.94 -15.74
C PHE A 419 12.80 -20.98 -16.14
N THR A 420 13.85 -20.58 -16.86
CA THR A 420 14.91 -21.49 -17.32
C THR A 420 15.63 -22.13 -16.13
N PHE A 421 16.11 -21.32 -15.18
CA PHE A 421 16.78 -21.83 -13.99
C PHE A 421 15.84 -22.65 -13.09
N PHE A 422 14.59 -22.22 -12.92
CA PHE A 422 13.62 -22.95 -12.13
C PHE A 422 13.25 -24.29 -12.77
N ARG A 423 13.15 -24.37 -14.11
CA ARG A 423 12.90 -25.63 -14.81
C ARG A 423 14.06 -26.62 -14.63
N LEU A 424 15.31 -26.13 -14.66
CA LEU A 424 16.51 -26.95 -14.51
C LEU A 424 16.74 -27.42 -13.07
N TYR A 425 16.61 -26.52 -12.09
CA TYR A 425 17.06 -26.77 -10.72
C TYR A 425 15.96 -26.72 -9.66
N ARG A 426 14.74 -26.29 -10.03
CA ARG A 426 13.56 -26.24 -9.13
C ARG A 426 13.89 -25.52 -7.82
N SER A 427 13.56 -26.14 -6.70
CA SER A 427 13.81 -25.63 -5.35
C SER A 427 15.29 -25.48 -4.98
N ALA A 428 16.22 -26.01 -5.78
CA ALA A 428 17.64 -25.74 -5.61
C ALA A 428 18.07 -24.39 -6.21
N PHE A 429 17.29 -23.80 -7.11
CA PHE A 429 17.49 -22.42 -7.58
C PHE A 429 16.75 -21.41 -6.70
N MET A 430 15.43 -21.56 -6.54
CA MET A 430 14.62 -20.67 -5.71
C MET A 430 13.39 -21.38 -5.14
N PRO A 431 12.81 -20.88 -4.03
CA PRO A 431 11.56 -21.41 -3.50
C PRO A 431 10.40 -21.32 -4.50
N HIS A 432 9.52 -22.32 -4.51
CA HIS A 432 8.32 -22.35 -5.35
C HIS A 432 7.45 -21.09 -5.17
N VAL A 433 7.34 -20.63 -3.92
CA VAL A 433 6.60 -19.43 -3.55
C VAL A 433 7.17 -18.18 -4.22
N LEU A 434 8.48 -17.95 -4.10
CA LEU A 434 9.14 -16.79 -4.72
C LEU A 434 9.03 -16.82 -6.24
N TYR A 435 9.16 -18.02 -6.83
CA TYR A 435 8.95 -18.21 -8.28
C TYR A 435 7.52 -17.81 -8.68
N TYR A 436 6.51 -18.37 -7.99
CA TYR A 436 5.10 -18.10 -8.27
C TYR A 436 4.75 -16.61 -8.14
N ASP A 437 5.14 -15.98 -7.03
CA ASP A 437 4.80 -14.59 -6.74
C ASP A 437 5.43 -13.66 -7.78
N SER A 438 6.72 -13.85 -8.09
CA SER A 438 7.43 -12.98 -9.02
C SER A 438 7.00 -13.15 -10.48
N GLN A 439 6.64 -14.37 -10.91
CA GLN A 439 6.06 -14.60 -12.24
C GLN A 439 4.66 -13.99 -12.35
N THR A 440 3.87 -14.05 -11.27
CA THR A 440 2.54 -13.46 -11.20
C THR A 440 2.62 -11.93 -11.29
N MET A 441 3.56 -11.30 -10.58
CA MET A 441 3.82 -9.86 -10.66
C MET A 441 4.19 -9.43 -12.09
N VAL A 442 5.13 -10.12 -12.77
CA VAL A 442 5.49 -9.79 -14.17
C VAL A 442 4.30 -9.92 -15.10
N LYS A 443 3.52 -11.00 -14.97
CA LYS A 443 2.29 -11.18 -15.74
C LYS A 443 1.32 -10.03 -15.51
N ASN A 444 1.10 -9.64 -14.25
CA ASN A 444 0.18 -8.57 -13.90
C ASN A 444 0.55 -7.25 -14.58
N VAL A 445 1.85 -6.90 -14.62
CA VAL A 445 2.34 -5.71 -15.34
C VAL A 445 1.94 -5.75 -16.81
N CYS A 446 2.19 -6.85 -17.52
CA CYS A 446 1.84 -6.98 -18.94
C CYS A 446 0.33 -6.86 -19.18
N PHE A 447 -0.49 -7.48 -18.32
CA PHE A 447 -1.94 -7.39 -18.39
C PHE A 447 -2.44 -5.98 -18.12
N CYS A 448 -1.93 -5.31 -17.08
CA CYS A 448 -2.35 -3.95 -16.74
C CYS A 448 -2.00 -2.94 -17.83
N ILE A 449 -0.83 -3.07 -18.47
CA ILE A 449 -0.45 -2.24 -19.62
C ILE A 449 -1.43 -2.46 -20.78
N ALA A 450 -1.70 -3.71 -21.14
CA ALA A 450 -2.63 -4.02 -22.24
C ALA A 450 -4.04 -3.54 -21.93
N LYS A 451 -4.50 -3.64 -20.68
CA LYS A 451 -5.80 -3.13 -20.22
C LYS A 451 -5.87 -1.62 -20.30
N GLN A 452 -4.83 -0.90 -19.85
CA GLN A 452 -4.76 0.56 -19.94
C GLN A 452 -4.79 1.03 -21.39
N GLN A 453 -4.05 0.38 -22.30
CA GLN A 453 -4.08 0.66 -23.74
C GLN A 453 -5.45 0.47 -24.42
N LYS A 454 -6.37 -0.27 -23.79
CA LYS A 454 -7.76 -0.42 -24.27
C LYS A 454 -8.74 0.54 -23.60
N LEU A 455 -8.33 1.13 -22.48
CA LEU A 455 -9.12 2.10 -21.74
C LEU A 455 -8.87 3.52 -22.25
N ASP A 456 -7.61 3.83 -22.59
CA ASP A 456 -7.19 5.01 -23.36
C ASP A 456 -7.73 4.94 -24.80
#